data_AF-A0A1C5A431-F1
#
_entry.id   AF-A0A1C5A431-F1
#
_cell.length_a   1.000
_cell.length_b   1.000
_cell.length_c   1.000
_cell.angle_alpha   90.00
_cell.angle_beta   90.00
_cell.angle_gamma   90.00
#
_symmetry.space_group_name_H-M   'P 1'
#
loop_
_entity.id
_entity.type
_entity.pdbx_description
1 polymer ?
#
loop_
_entity_poly.entity_id
_entity_poly.type
_entity_poly.pdbx_seq_one_letter_code
_entity_poly.pdbx_strand_id
1 'polypeptide(L)'
;MEPRAFFVAGRPAHGEGELTVTHPYDGRPVGRTTLATPDQVEAAVAAAAAVAARAAALPAHARAAALDHVSRRLAERADEVAELITAENGKPVKWARAEVGRAVSTFRWAAEEARRCSGELQRLDTDPAATGRIALVRRAPKGPVLGIAPFNFPLNLVAHKVAPAIAVGAPIVVKPAPATPLSALLLGELLAETELPAGMFSVLPLPNERAAELVADPRLPVVSFTGSGPVGAAIRRAVPDKHVTLELGGNAAAVICEDWNTDEDLTFAAQRIATFSNYQAGQSCIAVQRVYVHEWLYDAFLPRLVAAVEALRTGDPADPLTDVGPLVSEEAAQRVEAWVDEAVVAGATIEVGGRREGATYPPTVLSGVPADAKVCAEEVFGPVLVVARVETDAAAFAAVNDSAYAGCRPACSPTGSTSPSPPTGSSTSAG
;
A
#
# COMPACT_ATOMS: atom_id res chain seq x y z
N MET A 1 -12.32 -14.38 -24.27
CA MET A 1 -11.98 -13.06 -23.70
C MET A 1 -10.68 -12.63 -24.34
N GLU A 2 -10.70 -11.54 -25.10
CA GLU A 2 -9.49 -11.00 -25.74
C GLU A 2 -8.52 -10.45 -24.69
N PRO A 3 -7.19 -10.65 -24.86
CA PRO A 3 -6.21 -10.07 -23.95
C PRO A 3 -6.28 -8.54 -23.98
N ARG A 4 -6.38 -7.90 -22.81
CA ARG A 4 -6.28 -6.44 -22.68
C ARG A 4 -4.86 -6.01 -23.03
N ALA A 5 -4.75 -4.95 -23.83
CA ALA A 5 -3.48 -4.33 -24.16
C ALA A 5 -2.86 -3.69 -22.91
N PHE A 6 -1.54 -3.73 -22.83
CA PHE A 6 -0.79 -2.88 -21.90
C PHE A 6 -0.21 -1.68 -22.65
N PHE A 7 0.51 -0.80 -21.96
CA PHE A 7 0.92 0.50 -22.52
C PHE A 7 2.44 0.64 -22.58
N VAL A 8 2.96 0.82 -23.79
CA VAL A 8 4.37 1.17 -24.05
C VAL A 8 4.42 2.58 -24.60
N ALA A 9 5.07 3.48 -23.87
CA ALA A 9 5.20 4.90 -24.22
C ALA A 9 3.84 5.58 -24.54
N GLY A 10 2.78 5.20 -23.82
CA GLY A 10 1.42 5.71 -23.99
C GLY A 10 0.61 5.07 -25.11
N ARG A 11 1.13 4.03 -25.78
CA ARG A 11 0.42 3.31 -26.85
C ARG A 11 0.05 1.89 -26.43
N PRO A 12 -1.13 1.39 -26.83
CA PRO A 12 -1.52 0.01 -26.56
C PRO A 12 -0.58 -0.97 -27.27
N ALA A 13 -0.22 -2.05 -26.58
CA ALA A 13 0.64 -3.12 -27.07
C ALA A 13 0.21 -4.48 -26.50
N HIS A 14 0.59 -5.53 -27.21
CA HIS A 14 0.55 -6.91 -26.74
C HIS A 14 1.97 -7.49 -26.81
N GLY A 15 2.31 -8.33 -25.85
CA GLY A 15 3.60 -8.98 -25.74
C GLY A 15 3.48 -10.49 -25.92
N GLU A 16 4.38 -11.22 -25.26
CA GLU A 16 4.45 -12.68 -25.32
C GLU A 16 4.11 -13.29 -23.96
N GLY A 17 3.59 -14.52 -23.98
CA GLY A 17 3.12 -15.17 -22.78
C GLY A 17 1.80 -14.57 -22.29
N GLU A 18 0.87 -15.44 -21.96
CA GLU A 18 -0.44 -15.02 -21.49
C GLU A 18 -0.49 -14.99 -19.97
N LEU A 19 -1.05 -13.91 -19.43
CA LEU A 19 -1.41 -13.77 -18.03
C LEU A 19 -2.94 -13.80 -17.92
N THR A 20 -3.47 -14.92 -17.42
CA THR A 20 -4.89 -15.03 -17.06
C THR A 20 -5.06 -14.59 -15.61
N VAL A 21 -5.98 -13.65 -15.39
CA VAL A 21 -6.37 -13.17 -14.07
C VAL A 21 -7.63 -13.92 -13.66
N THR A 22 -7.60 -14.54 -12.48
CA THR A 22 -8.68 -15.34 -11.93
C THR A 22 -9.32 -14.66 -10.74
N HIS A 23 -10.63 -14.80 -10.61
CA HIS A 23 -11.37 -14.30 -9.47
C HIS A 23 -10.99 -15.09 -8.20
N PRO A 24 -10.55 -14.43 -7.10
CA PRO A 24 -10.09 -15.16 -5.91
C PRO A 24 -11.17 -15.97 -5.17
N TYR A 25 -12.46 -15.65 -5.36
CA TYR A 25 -13.57 -16.34 -4.68
C TYR A 25 -13.91 -17.71 -5.27
N ASP A 26 -13.97 -17.82 -6.60
CA ASP A 26 -14.50 -19.00 -7.32
C ASP A 26 -13.55 -19.51 -8.41
N GLY A 27 -12.37 -18.89 -8.57
CA GLY A 27 -11.32 -19.28 -9.52
C GLY A 27 -11.63 -18.98 -10.99
N ARG A 28 -12.79 -18.39 -11.32
CA ARG A 28 -13.14 -18.17 -12.73
C ARG A 28 -12.22 -17.12 -13.38
N PRO A 29 -11.87 -17.25 -14.67
CA PRO A 29 -11.13 -16.20 -15.38
C PRO A 29 -11.94 -14.90 -15.49
N VAL A 30 -11.35 -13.75 -15.13
CA VAL A 30 -11.97 -12.42 -15.18
C VAL A 30 -11.30 -11.46 -16.16
N GLY A 31 -10.08 -11.76 -16.55
CA GLY A 31 -9.28 -10.94 -17.44
C GLY A 31 -8.13 -11.73 -18.04
N ARG A 32 -7.67 -11.30 -19.21
CA ARG A 32 -6.41 -11.78 -19.80
C ARG A 32 -5.59 -10.56 -20.20
N THR A 33 -4.28 -10.67 -20.11
CA THR A 33 -3.33 -9.75 -20.73
C THR A 33 -2.10 -10.55 -21.17
N THR A 34 -1.08 -9.86 -21.70
CA THR A 34 0.18 -10.48 -22.12
C THR A 34 1.33 -9.85 -21.34
N LEU A 35 2.46 -10.57 -21.23
CA LEU A 35 3.63 -10.05 -20.54
C LEU A 35 4.49 -9.22 -21.50
N ALA A 36 5.00 -8.08 -21.03
CA ALA A 36 5.86 -7.24 -21.84
C ALA A 36 7.19 -7.97 -22.15
N THR A 37 7.58 -8.02 -23.42
CA THR A 37 8.85 -8.59 -23.85
C THR A 37 10.03 -7.71 -23.39
N PRO A 38 11.28 -8.24 -23.34
CA PRO A 38 12.46 -7.42 -23.07
C PRO A 38 12.56 -6.18 -23.96
N ASP A 39 12.29 -6.31 -25.26
CA ASP A 39 12.33 -5.19 -26.21
C ASP A 39 11.27 -4.12 -25.91
N GLN A 40 10.08 -4.53 -25.46
CA GLN A 40 9.02 -3.60 -25.06
C GLN A 40 9.35 -2.88 -23.76
N VAL A 41 9.98 -3.58 -22.81
CA VAL A 41 10.51 -2.97 -21.58
C VAL A 41 11.57 -1.93 -21.93
N GLU A 42 12.54 -2.29 -22.78
CA GLU A 42 13.57 -1.37 -23.26
C GLU A 42 12.95 -0.16 -23.96
N ALA A 43 12.00 -0.36 -24.88
CA ALA A 43 11.30 0.71 -25.56
C ALA A 43 10.57 1.67 -24.60
N ALA A 44 9.93 1.14 -23.56
CA ALA A 44 9.26 1.95 -22.54
C ALA A 44 10.25 2.80 -21.75
N VAL A 45 11.35 2.21 -21.27
CA VAL A 45 12.37 2.91 -20.47
C VAL A 45 13.11 3.94 -21.33
N ALA A 46 13.49 3.59 -22.56
CA ALA A 46 14.12 4.52 -23.50
C ALA A 46 13.22 5.71 -23.83
N ALA A 47 11.92 5.49 -24.06
CA ALA A 47 10.97 6.56 -24.31
C ALA A 47 10.79 7.48 -23.10
N ALA A 48 10.70 6.91 -21.89
CA ALA A 48 10.62 7.67 -20.64
C ALA A 48 11.86 8.55 -20.43
N ALA A 49 13.06 8.01 -20.69
CA ALA A 49 14.31 8.76 -20.63
C ALA A 49 14.36 9.89 -21.67
N ALA A 50 13.99 9.59 -22.91
CA ALA A 50 14.03 10.55 -24.02
C ALA A 50 13.07 11.73 -23.83
N VAL A 51 11.89 11.50 -23.23
CA VAL A 51 10.89 12.57 -23.02
C VAL A 51 11.13 13.38 -21.75
N ALA A 52 12.03 12.96 -20.85
CA ALA A 52 12.18 13.54 -19.50
C ALA A 52 12.34 15.07 -19.49
N ALA A 53 13.18 15.64 -20.36
CA ALA A 53 13.39 17.08 -20.44
C ALA A 53 12.12 17.83 -20.92
N ARG A 54 11.41 17.26 -21.91
CA ARG A 54 10.13 17.81 -22.41
C ARG A 54 9.03 17.70 -21.34
N ALA A 55 8.98 16.56 -20.64
CA ALA A 55 8.03 16.32 -19.55
C ALA A 55 8.20 17.31 -18.39
N ALA A 56 9.46 17.56 -17.98
CA ALA A 56 9.78 18.54 -16.95
C ALA A 56 9.41 19.97 -17.35
N ALA A 57 9.47 20.28 -18.65
CA ALA A 57 9.11 21.58 -19.19
C ALA A 57 7.59 21.75 -19.48
N LEU A 58 6.78 20.71 -19.28
CA LEU A 58 5.33 20.82 -19.50
C LEU A 58 4.74 21.91 -18.61
N PRO A 59 3.93 22.83 -19.17
CA PRO A 59 3.23 23.83 -18.36
C PRO A 59 2.34 23.19 -17.29
N ALA A 60 2.24 23.83 -16.13
CA ALA A 60 1.43 23.36 -15.00
C ALA A 60 -0.02 23.05 -15.40
N HIS A 61 -0.64 23.89 -16.25
CA HIS A 61 -2.01 23.69 -16.71
C HIS A 61 -2.19 22.43 -17.56
N ALA A 62 -1.18 22.02 -18.34
CA ALA A 62 -1.25 20.84 -19.19
C ALA A 62 -1.19 19.56 -18.34
N ARG A 63 -0.29 19.54 -17.34
CA ARG A 63 -0.20 18.43 -16.38
C ARG A 63 -1.47 18.30 -15.55
N ALA A 64 -1.98 19.43 -15.06
CA ALA A 64 -3.23 19.46 -14.30
C ALA A 64 -4.44 19.04 -15.13
N ALA A 65 -4.55 19.45 -16.40
CA ALA A 65 -5.64 19.04 -17.28
C ALA A 65 -5.67 17.51 -17.52
N ALA A 66 -4.51 16.87 -17.67
CA ALA A 66 -4.44 15.41 -17.78
C ALA A 66 -4.90 14.70 -16.49
N LEU A 67 -4.50 15.22 -15.32
CA LEU A 67 -4.91 14.69 -14.01
C LEU A 67 -6.41 14.89 -13.75
N ASP A 68 -6.94 16.08 -14.06
CA ASP A 68 -8.37 16.41 -13.99
C ASP A 68 -9.19 15.48 -14.90
N HIS A 69 -8.69 15.21 -16.11
CA HIS A 69 -9.32 14.26 -17.05
C HIS A 69 -9.43 12.87 -16.45
N VAL A 70 -8.34 12.30 -15.94
CA VAL A 70 -8.35 10.96 -15.33
C VAL A 70 -9.27 10.91 -14.12
N SER A 71 -9.22 11.92 -13.24
CA SER A 71 -10.12 12.03 -12.08
C SER A 71 -11.59 11.98 -12.51
N ARG A 72 -11.97 12.77 -13.52
CA ARG A 72 -13.34 12.82 -14.05
C ARG A 72 -13.75 11.49 -14.67
N ARG A 73 -12.89 10.87 -15.48
CA ARG A 73 -13.20 9.60 -16.16
C ARG A 73 -13.36 8.44 -15.19
N LEU A 74 -12.56 8.39 -14.12
CA LEU A 74 -12.73 7.42 -13.03
C LEU A 74 -14.08 7.61 -12.33
N ALA A 75 -14.50 8.86 -12.08
CA ALA A 75 -15.80 9.14 -11.48
C ALA A 75 -16.98 8.75 -12.41
N GLU A 76 -16.86 9.01 -13.71
CA GLU A 76 -17.86 8.64 -14.73
C GLU A 76 -18.01 7.11 -14.88
N ARG A 77 -16.93 6.35 -14.69
CA ARG A 77 -16.88 4.88 -14.81
C ARG A 77 -16.84 4.18 -13.45
N ALA A 78 -17.29 4.82 -12.38
CA ALA A 78 -16.97 4.39 -11.02
C ALA A 78 -17.45 2.96 -10.70
N ASP A 79 -18.67 2.60 -11.10
CA ASP A 79 -19.20 1.25 -10.88
C ASP A 79 -18.47 0.19 -11.72
N GLU A 80 -18.19 0.47 -13.00
CA GLU A 80 -17.42 -0.43 -13.87
C GLU A 80 -16.03 -0.72 -13.30
N VAL A 81 -15.35 0.32 -12.80
CA VAL A 81 -14.02 0.18 -12.20
C VAL A 81 -14.09 -0.56 -10.87
N ALA A 82 -15.13 -0.33 -10.07
CA ALA A 82 -15.33 -1.06 -8.81
C ALA A 82 -15.61 -2.55 -9.05
N GLU A 83 -16.41 -2.89 -10.06
CA GLU A 83 -16.64 -4.27 -10.49
C GLU A 83 -15.35 -4.93 -10.98
N LEU A 84 -14.51 -4.21 -11.74
CA LEU A 84 -13.21 -4.71 -12.19
C LEU A 84 -12.28 -5.02 -11.02
N ILE A 85 -12.16 -4.10 -10.05
CA ILE A 85 -11.36 -4.29 -8.83
C ILE A 85 -11.87 -5.50 -8.06
N THR A 86 -13.19 -5.61 -7.87
CA THR A 86 -13.83 -6.74 -7.19
C THR A 86 -13.46 -8.05 -7.89
N ALA A 87 -13.54 -8.06 -9.23
CA ALA A 87 -13.32 -9.25 -10.03
C ALA A 87 -11.87 -9.76 -9.97
N GLU A 88 -10.87 -8.86 -10.05
CA GLU A 88 -9.46 -9.28 -10.04
C GLU A 88 -8.89 -9.48 -8.63
N ASN A 89 -9.38 -8.75 -7.62
CA ASN A 89 -8.80 -8.74 -6.28
C ASN A 89 -9.61 -9.54 -5.25
N GLY A 90 -10.89 -9.85 -5.52
CA GLY A 90 -11.78 -10.49 -4.55
C GLY A 90 -12.23 -9.55 -3.42
N LYS A 91 -11.99 -8.25 -3.55
CA LYS A 91 -12.42 -7.24 -2.59
C LYS A 91 -13.92 -7.00 -2.71
N PRO A 92 -14.70 -6.99 -1.61
CA PRO A 92 -16.12 -6.69 -1.66
C PRO A 92 -16.42 -5.37 -2.36
N VAL A 93 -17.45 -5.34 -3.21
CA VAL A 93 -17.73 -4.22 -4.13
C VAL A 93 -17.90 -2.87 -3.44
N LYS A 94 -18.41 -2.85 -2.19
CA LYS A 94 -18.50 -1.62 -1.40
C LYS A 94 -17.13 -1.00 -1.08
N TRP A 95 -16.13 -1.84 -0.80
CA TRP A 95 -14.76 -1.41 -0.57
C TRP A 95 -14.05 -1.06 -1.88
N ALA A 96 -14.39 -1.74 -2.97
CA ALA A 96 -13.92 -1.37 -4.31
C ALA A 96 -14.42 0.02 -4.72
N ARG A 97 -15.71 0.34 -4.50
CA ARG A 97 -16.25 1.69 -4.73
C ARG A 97 -15.54 2.75 -3.89
N ALA A 98 -15.24 2.45 -2.63
CA ALA A 98 -14.47 3.34 -1.77
C ALA A 98 -13.04 3.57 -2.32
N GLU A 99 -12.38 2.53 -2.84
CA GLU A 99 -11.09 2.66 -3.50
C GLU A 99 -11.16 3.55 -4.74
N VAL A 100 -12.19 3.40 -5.59
CA VAL A 100 -12.38 4.27 -6.76
C VAL A 100 -12.55 5.73 -6.33
N GLY A 101 -13.39 6.01 -5.33
CA GLY A 101 -13.57 7.36 -4.80
C GLY A 101 -12.27 7.97 -4.25
N ARG A 102 -11.42 7.15 -3.62
CA ARG A 102 -10.07 7.57 -3.20
C ARG A 102 -9.17 7.85 -4.39
N ALA A 103 -9.18 7.03 -5.43
CA ALA A 103 -8.37 7.25 -6.63
C ALA A 103 -8.79 8.54 -7.36
N VAL A 104 -10.09 8.80 -7.48
CA VAL A 104 -10.63 10.09 -7.98
C VAL A 104 -10.07 11.25 -7.19
N SER A 105 -10.12 11.17 -5.85
CA SER A 105 -9.59 12.22 -4.98
C SER A 105 -8.08 12.41 -5.15
N THR A 106 -7.31 11.32 -5.25
CA THR A 106 -5.86 11.33 -5.46
C THR A 106 -5.47 12.06 -6.75
N PHE A 107 -6.16 11.78 -7.86
CA PHE A 107 -5.91 12.48 -9.13
C PHE A 107 -6.31 13.96 -9.07
N ARG A 108 -7.46 14.28 -8.46
CA ARG A 108 -7.89 15.66 -8.24
C ARG A 108 -6.87 16.45 -7.42
N TRP A 109 -6.45 15.93 -6.27
CA TRP A 109 -5.45 16.60 -5.42
C TRP A 109 -4.12 16.78 -6.15
N ALA A 110 -3.68 15.79 -6.94
CA ALA A 110 -2.48 15.94 -7.76
C ALA A 110 -2.62 17.07 -8.81
N ALA A 111 -3.81 17.24 -9.40
CA ALA A 111 -4.09 18.34 -10.33
C ALA A 111 -4.05 19.70 -9.62
N GLU A 112 -4.63 19.79 -8.43
CA GLU A 112 -4.60 20.98 -7.57
C GLU A 112 -3.15 21.35 -7.20
N GLU A 113 -2.36 20.38 -6.76
CA GLU A 113 -0.95 20.57 -6.41
C GLU A 113 -0.07 20.92 -7.62
N ALA A 114 -0.36 20.37 -8.80
CA ALA A 114 0.33 20.73 -10.03
C ALA A 114 0.19 22.22 -10.37
N ARG A 115 -0.93 22.85 -9.98
CA ARG A 115 -1.19 24.30 -10.17
C ARG A 115 -0.60 25.17 -9.06
N ARG A 116 -0.30 24.60 -7.89
CA ARG A 116 0.14 25.33 -6.69
C ARG A 116 1.65 25.64 -6.69
N CYS A 117 2.48 24.73 -7.20
CA CYS A 117 3.93 24.83 -7.05
C CYS A 117 4.55 25.97 -7.89
N SER A 118 5.01 27.05 -7.24
CA SER A 118 5.65 28.22 -7.90
C SER A 118 7.09 28.52 -7.44
N GLY A 119 7.60 27.78 -6.43
CA GLY A 119 8.89 28.04 -5.78
C GLY A 119 8.82 29.04 -4.64
N GLU A 120 9.98 29.28 -4.02
CA GLU A 120 10.17 30.19 -2.88
C GLU A 120 11.21 31.25 -3.21
N LEU A 121 10.94 32.50 -2.83
CA LEU A 121 11.91 33.59 -2.88
C LEU A 121 12.55 33.75 -1.50
N GLN A 122 13.87 33.68 -1.44
CA GLN A 122 14.64 33.77 -0.20
C GLN A 122 15.65 34.92 -0.29
N ARG A 123 15.74 35.73 0.76
CA ARG A 123 16.80 36.75 0.87
C ARG A 123 18.10 36.08 1.27
N LEU A 124 19.22 36.49 0.64
CA LEU A 124 20.55 35.97 0.96
C LEU A 124 21.42 37.00 1.68
N ASP A 125 20.92 38.20 1.88
CA ASP A 125 21.64 39.36 2.43
C ASP A 125 21.80 39.33 3.96
N THR A 126 21.88 38.14 4.55
CA THR A 126 22.22 37.95 5.98
C THR A 126 23.71 38.11 6.25
N ASP A 127 24.53 38.19 5.20
CA ASP A 127 25.97 38.47 5.24
C ASP A 127 26.29 39.71 4.38
N PRO A 128 27.22 40.60 4.80
CA PRO A 128 27.58 41.79 4.02
C PRO A 128 28.01 41.51 2.57
N ALA A 129 28.68 40.38 2.30
CA ALA A 129 29.12 40.00 0.96
C ALA A 129 27.95 39.66 0.02
N ALA A 130 26.77 39.39 0.56
CA ALA A 130 25.55 39.04 -0.16
C ALA A 130 24.51 40.18 -0.19
N THR A 131 24.90 41.41 0.15
CA THR A 131 24.02 42.59 0.11
C THR A 131 23.24 42.69 -1.21
N GLY A 132 21.91 42.79 -1.11
CA GLY A 132 21.01 42.94 -2.26
C GLY A 132 20.76 41.66 -3.08
N ARG A 133 21.25 40.49 -2.65
CA ARG A 133 21.04 39.22 -3.36
C ARG A 133 19.78 38.51 -2.90
N ILE A 134 19.07 37.93 -3.86
CA ILE A 134 17.91 37.06 -3.65
C ILE A 134 18.14 35.72 -4.34
N ALA A 135 17.60 34.65 -3.75
CA ALA A 135 17.52 33.33 -4.36
C ALA A 135 16.07 33.01 -4.75
N LEU A 136 15.90 32.38 -5.90
CA LEU A 136 14.67 31.70 -6.27
C LEU A 136 14.90 30.19 -6.17
N VAL A 137 14.29 29.58 -5.17
CA VAL A 137 14.39 28.14 -4.91
C VAL A 137 13.21 27.44 -5.56
N ARG A 138 13.47 26.49 -6.46
CA ARG A 138 12.44 25.68 -7.14
C ARG A 138 12.81 24.21 -7.12
N ARG A 139 11.79 23.37 -7.16
CA ARG A 139 11.94 21.92 -7.30
C ARG A 139 11.75 21.54 -8.77
N ALA A 140 12.55 20.60 -9.25
CA ALA A 140 12.45 20.00 -10.56
C ALA A 140 12.32 18.48 -10.41
N PRO A 141 11.67 17.77 -11.35
CA PRO A 141 11.59 16.32 -11.30
C PRO A 141 13.00 15.72 -11.37
N LYS A 142 13.26 14.69 -10.54
CA LYS A 142 14.56 14.01 -10.49
C LYS A 142 14.84 13.17 -11.76
N GLY A 143 13.80 12.86 -12.53
CA GLY A 143 13.86 12.07 -13.75
C GLY A 143 12.69 11.07 -13.83
N PRO A 144 12.75 10.11 -14.75
CA PRO A 144 11.75 9.04 -14.86
C PRO A 144 11.60 8.23 -13.57
N VAL A 145 10.37 7.84 -13.28
CA VAL A 145 9.98 7.09 -12.08
C VAL A 145 9.64 5.65 -12.44
N LEU A 146 10.19 4.69 -11.71
CA LEU A 146 9.70 3.32 -11.67
C LEU A 146 8.66 3.18 -10.54
N GLY A 147 7.40 2.95 -10.88
CA GLY A 147 6.34 2.66 -9.93
C GLY A 147 6.06 1.16 -9.87
N ILE A 148 6.32 0.51 -8.73
CA ILE A 148 5.94 -0.90 -8.50
C ILE A 148 4.81 -0.91 -7.48
N ALA A 149 3.66 -1.47 -7.87
CA ALA A 149 2.42 -1.46 -7.08
C ALA A 149 2.00 -2.87 -6.60
N PRO A 150 1.38 -2.98 -5.42
CA PRO A 150 0.94 -4.24 -4.84
C PRO A 150 -0.43 -4.66 -5.40
N PHE A 151 -0.92 -5.81 -4.95
CA PHE A 151 -2.21 -6.33 -5.40
C PHE A 151 -3.42 -5.78 -4.63
N ASN A 152 -3.23 -5.32 -3.39
CA ASN A 152 -4.34 -5.10 -2.47
C ASN A 152 -5.13 -3.81 -2.75
N PHE A 153 -4.52 -2.74 -3.25
CA PHE A 153 -5.26 -1.59 -3.77
C PHE A 153 -4.79 -1.31 -5.19
N PRO A 154 -5.22 -2.15 -6.15
CA PRO A 154 -4.64 -2.23 -7.48
C PRO A 154 -4.90 -0.98 -8.32
N LEU A 155 -5.88 -0.14 -7.93
CA LEU A 155 -6.11 1.16 -8.54
C LEU A 155 -5.46 2.27 -7.70
N ASN A 156 -5.81 2.39 -6.42
CA ASN A 156 -5.47 3.59 -5.65
C ASN A 156 -3.96 3.66 -5.33
N LEU A 157 -3.27 2.53 -5.09
CA LEU A 157 -1.82 2.55 -4.87
C LEU A 157 -1.02 2.72 -6.17
N VAL A 158 -1.62 2.43 -7.33
CA VAL A 158 -1.07 2.86 -8.62
C VAL A 158 -1.28 4.37 -8.81
N ALA A 159 -2.47 4.89 -8.47
CA ALA A 159 -2.79 6.31 -8.55
C ALA A 159 -1.83 7.16 -7.69
N HIS A 160 -1.51 6.72 -6.47
CA HIS A 160 -0.53 7.39 -5.58
C HIS A 160 0.91 7.42 -6.12
N LYS A 161 1.21 6.77 -7.26
CA LYS A 161 2.50 6.84 -7.95
C LYS A 161 2.38 7.66 -9.23
N VAL A 162 1.36 7.35 -10.04
CA VAL A 162 1.10 7.97 -11.33
C VAL A 162 0.74 9.44 -11.19
N ALA A 163 -0.22 9.76 -10.32
CA ALA A 163 -0.74 11.11 -10.17
C ALA A 163 0.36 12.10 -9.73
N PRO A 164 1.17 11.85 -8.67
CA PRO A 164 2.25 12.76 -8.31
C PRO A 164 3.37 12.81 -9.34
N ALA A 165 3.70 11.71 -10.03
CA ALA A 165 4.71 11.73 -11.09
C ALA A 165 4.32 12.69 -12.23
N ILE A 166 3.06 12.61 -12.70
CA ILE A 166 2.54 13.53 -13.71
C ILE A 166 2.47 14.96 -13.15
N ALA A 167 2.05 15.16 -11.91
CA ALA A 167 1.94 16.48 -11.29
C ALA A 167 3.29 17.24 -11.26
N VAL A 168 4.40 16.53 -11.03
CA VAL A 168 5.75 17.11 -11.04
C VAL A 168 6.42 17.11 -12.43
N GLY A 169 5.77 16.56 -13.45
CA GLY A 169 6.34 16.47 -14.81
C GLY A 169 7.39 15.38 -14.98
N ALA A 170 7.29 14.28 -14.22
CA ALA A 170 8.17 13.12 -14.35
C ALA A 170 7.48 12.00 -15.16
N PRO A 171 8.15 11.45 -16.20
CA PRO A 171 7.69 10.24 -16.86
C PRO A 171 7.61 9.07 -15.87
N ILE A 172 6.67 8.15 -16.05
CA ILE A 172 6.50 7.00 -15.15
C ILE A 172 6.37 5.67 -15.90
N VAL A 173 7.13 4.66 -15.48
CA VAL A 173 6.97 3.26 -15.88
C VAL A 173 6.36 2.51 -14.71
N VAL A 174 5.16 1.94 -14.89
CA VAL A 174 4.43 1.22 -13.86
C VAL A 174 4.53 -0.28 -14.10
N LYS A 175 4.94 -1.02 -13.07
CA LYS A 175 4.82 -2.48 -13.01
C LYS A 175 3.75 -2.85 -11.98
N PRO A 176 2.54 -3.24 -12.41
CA PRO A 176 1.50 -3.69 -11.48
C PRO A 176 1.80 -5.09 -10.93
N ALA A 177 1.06 -5.51 -9.90
CA ALA A 177 1.10 -6.87 -9.42
C ALA A 177 0.52 -7.84 -10.46
N PRO A 178 1.15 -9.01 -10.72
CA PRO A 178 0.63 -10.00 -11.67
C PRO A 178 -0.76 -10.53 -11.33
N ALA A 179 -1.13 -10.55 -10.04
CA ALA A 179 -2.45 -11.01 -9.59
C ALA A 179 -3.58 -10.03 -9.94
N THR A 180 -3.28 -8.72 -10.05
CA THR A 180 -4.30 -7.67 -10.24
C THR A 180 -3.82 -6.57 -11.22
N PRO A 181 -3.46 -6.92 -12.47
CA PRO A 181 -2.95 -5.94 -13.42
C PRO A 181 -4.05 -5.08 -14.05
N LEU A 182 -5.30 -5.53 -14.06
CA LEU A 182 -6.35 -5.00 -14.94
C LEU A 182 -6.74 -3.56 -14.58
N SER A 183 -6.81 -3.21 -13.28
CA SER A 183 -7.04 -1.83 -12.84
C SER A 183 -5.95 -0.87 -13.32
N ALA A 184 -4.68 -1.30 -13.33
CA ALA A 184 -3.58 -0.50 -13.82
C ALA A 184 -3.63 -0.34 -15.36
N LEU A 185 -4.08 -1.39 -16.07
CA LEU A 185 -4.29 -1.32 -17.53
C LEU A 185 -5.42 -0.34 -17.87
N LEU A 186 -6.54 -0.39 -17.15
CA LEU A 186 -7.65 0.56 -17.30
C LEU A 186 -7.18 1.99 -17.04
N LEU A 187 -6.34 2.21 -16.03
CA LEU A 187 -5.75 3.53 -15.80
C LEU A 187 -4.86 3.97 -16.97
N GLY A 188 -4.12 3.04 -17.58
CA GLY A 188 -3.38 3.28 -18.83
C GLY A 188 -4.28 3.73 -19.99
N GLU A 189 -5.47 3.14 -20.14
CA GLU A 189 -6.46 3.57 -21.12
C GLU A 189 -6.89 5.01 -20.87
N LEU A 190 -7.20 5.37 -19.62
CA LEU A 190 -7.61 6.73 -19.25
C LEU A 190 -6.49 7.76 -19.46
N LEU A 191 -5.23 7.38 -19.25
CA LEU A 191 -4.08 8.22 -19.53
C LEU A 191 -3.86 8.41 -21.04
N ALA A 192 -4.14 7.38 -21.85
CA ALA A 192 -4.04 7.45 -23.31
C ALA A 192 -5.10 8.37 -23.94
N GLU A 193 -6.19 8.67 -23.22
CA GLU A 193 -7.18 9.69 -23.62
C GLU A 193 -6.67 11.14 -23.43
N THR A 194 -5.48 11.35 -22.85
CA THR A 194 -4.94 12.69 -22.55
C THR A 194 -3.91 13.16 -23.58
N GLU A 195 -3.63 14.47 -23.59
CA GLU A 195 -2.61 15.11 -24.44
C GLU A 195 -1.17 15.00 -23.86
N LEU A 196 -0.92 14.04 -22.97
CA LEU A 196 0.43 13.82 -22.44
C LEU A 196 1.39 13.39 -23.58
N PRO A 197 2.64 13.88 -23.59
CA PRO A 197 3.60 13.45 -24.60
C PRO A 197 3.82 11.93 -24.58
N ALA A 198 4.05 11.34 -25.76
CA ALA A 198 4.48 9.95 -25.86
C ALA A 198 5.72 9.70 -24.98
N GLY A 199 5.73 8.56 -24.27
CA GLY A 199 6.76 8.24 -23.27
C GLY A 199 6.48 8.76 -21.86
N MET A 200 5.46 9.60 -21.65
CA MET A 200 5.13 10.12 -20.31
C MET A 200 4.69 9.02 -19.35
N PHE A 201 4.07 7.96 -19.86
CA PHE A 201 3.71 6.80 -19.06
C PHE A 201 3.92 5.49 -19.82
N SER A 202 4.11 4.40 -19.08
CA SER A 202 4.00 3.02 -19.55
C SER A 202 3.44 2.16 -18.42
N VAL A 203 2.66 1.14 -18.76
CA VAL A 203 2.15 0.14 -17.81
C VAL A 203 2.56 -1.22 -18.35
N LEU A 204 3.40 -1.95 -17.62
CA LEU A 204 4.08 -3.15 -18.09
C LEU A 204 3.78 -4.33 -17.16
N PRO A 205 2.82 -5.20 -17.50
CA PRO A 205 2.65 -6.50 -16.85
C PRO A 205 3.94 -7.31 -16.99
N LEU A 206 4.54 -7.64 -15.86
CA LEU A 206 5.80 -8.37 -15.77
C LEU A 206 5.77 -9.33 -14.58
N PRO A 207 6.39 -10.52 -14.71
CA PRO A 207 6.60 -11.41 -13.59
C PRO A 207 7.51 -10.75 -12.54
N ASN A 208 7.41 -11.15 -11.28
CA ASN A 208 8.11 -10.50 -10.17
C ASN A 208 9.64 -10.61 -10.32
N GLU A 209 10.11 -11.71 -10.88
CA GLU A 209 11.52 -12.06 -11.08
C GLU A 209 12.21 -11.05 -12.02
N ARG A 210 11.47 -10.43 -12.94
CA ARG A 210 11.99 -9.43 -13.89
C ARG A 210 11.97 -8.00 -13.34
N ALA A 211 11.41 -7.77 -12.14
CA ALA A 211 11.37 -6.43 -11.56
C ALA A 211 12.77 -5.90 -11.19
N ALA A 212 13.73 -6.79 -10.88
CA ALA A 212 15.09 -6.41 -10.50
C ALA A 212 15.84 -5.68 -11.63
N GLU A 213 15.62 -6.08 -12.88
CA GLU A 213 16.22 -5.44 -14.07
C GLU A 213 15.79 -3.97 -14.18
N LEU A 214 14.48 -3.71 -14.05
CA LEU A 214 13.92 -2.35 -14.01
C LEU A 214 14.47 -1.55 -12.82
N VAL A 215 14.53 -2.17 -11.65
CA VAL A 215 15.07 -1.51 -10.44
C VAL A 215 16.52 -1.10 -10.64
N ALA A 216 17.34 -1.90 -11.33
CA ALA A 216 18.75 -1.60 -11.56
C ALA A 216 19.00 -0.53 -12.65
N ASP A 217 18.07 -0.32 -13.59
CA ASP A 217 18.29 0.51 -14.78
C ASP A 217 18.61 1.98 -14.45
N PRO A 218 19.78 2.53 -14.79
CA PRO A 218 20.20 3.88 -14.37
C PRO A 218 19.32 5.01 -14.93
N ARG A 219 18.52 4.75 -15.97
CA ARG A 219 17.59 5.73 -16.57
C ARG A 219 16.33 5.95 -15.73
N LEU A 220 16.10 5.09 -14.73
CA LEU A 220 15.04 5.20 -13.74
C LEU A 220 15.65 5.60 -12.38
N PRO A 221 16.02 6.89 -12.17
CA PRO A 221 16.69 7.36 -10.95
C PRO A 221 15.79 7.40 -9.72
N VAL A 222 14.48 7.22 -9.89
CA VAL A 222 13.48 7.19 -8.82
C VAL A 222 12.76 5.85 -8.84
N VAL A 223 12.72 5.16 -7.70
CA VAL A 223 11.94 3.93 -7.50
C VAL A 223 10.92 4.18 -6.40
N SER A 224 9.64 4.08 -6.73
CA SER A 224 8.54 4.11 -5.78
C SER A 224 7.95 2.71 -5.66
N PHE A 225 8.32 1.98 -4.61
CA PHE A 225 7.85 0.63 -4.36
C PHE A 225 6.79 0.63 -3.27
N THR A 226 5.70 -0.10 -3.49
CA THR A 226 4.73 -0.44 -2.46
C THR A 226 4.53 -1.94 -2.43
N GLY A 227 4.71 -2.57 -1.27
CA GLY A 227 4.67 -4.03 -1.12
C GLY A 227 5.33 -4.52 0.16
N SER A 228 5.86 -5.75 0.18
CA SER A 228 6.38 -6.36 1.41
C SER A 228 7.70 -5.75 1.88
N GLY A 229 7.89 -5.72 3.20
CA GLY A 229 9.10 -5.21 3.85
C GLY A 229 10.41 -5.84 3.33
N PRO A 230 10.52 -7.18 3.27
CA PRO A 230 11.72 -7.84 2.77
C PRO A 230 12.11 -7.43 1.35
N VAL A 231 11.13 -7.29 0.44
CA VAL A 231 11.38 -6.87 -0.95
C VAL A 231 11.80 -5.41 -1.02
N GLY A 232 11.11 -4.52 -0.28
CA GLY A 232 11.48 -3.11 -0.23
C GLY A 232 12.90 -2.88 0.30
N ALA A 233 13.27 -3.60 1.37
CA ALA A 233 14.63 -3.56 1.92
C ALA A 233 15.67 -4.08 0.92
N ALA A 234 15.36 -5.15 0.17
CA ALA A 234 16.23 -5.66 -0.88
C ALA A 234 16.43 -4.64 -2.01
N ILE A 235 15.36 -3.98 -2.46
CA ILE A 235 15.42 -2.90 -3.47
C ILE A 235 16.34 -1.78 -2.97
N ARG A 236 16.14 -1.28 -1.75
CA ARG A 236 16.95 -0.18 -1.21
C ARG A 236 18.44 -0.51 -1.14
N ARG A 237 18.80 -1.76 -0.79
CA ARG A 237 20.19 -2.20 -0.76
C ARG A 237 20.80 -2.34 -2.15
N ALA A 238 20.02 -2.76 -3.14
CA ALA A 238 20.51 -2.99 -4.50
C ALA A 238 20.85 -1.69 -5.26
N VAL A 239 20.20 -0.57 -4.92
CA VAL A 239 20.35 0.70 -5.64
C VAL A 239 20.57 1.91 -4.72
N PRO A 240 21.69 1.97 -4.00
CA PRO A 240 21.95 3.00 -2.98
C PRO A 240 21.97 4.44 -3.52
N ASP A 241 22.30 4.62 -4.80
CA ASP A 241 22.42 5.94 -5.44
C ASP A 241 21.08 6.50 -5.98
N LYS A 242 20.04 5.65 -6.04
CA LYS A 242 18.71 6.04 -6.53
C LYS A 242 17.87 6.66 -5.42
N HIS A 243 16.91 7.51 -5.79
CA HIS A 243 15.87 7.92 -4.84
C HIS A 243 14.86 6.78 -4.70
N VAL A 244 14.83 6.14 -3.54
CA VAL A 244 13.92 5.02 -3.25
C VAL A 244 12.90 5.44 -2.20
N THR A 245 11.63 5.41 -2.56
CA THR A 245 10.49 5.58 -1.66
C THR A 245 9.84 4.21 -1.45
N LEU A 246 9.63 3.84 -0.18
CA LEU A 246 9.09 2.54 0.22
C LEU A 246 7.83 2.74 1.04
N GLU A 247 6.73 2.16 0.57
CA GLU A 247 5.47 2.05 1.32
C GLU A 247 5.27 0.56 1.62
N LEU A 248 5.48 0.16 2.87
CA LEU A 248 5.62 -1.25 3.24
C LEU A 248 4.44 -1.74 4.09
N GLY A 249 4.48 -3.03 4.42
CA GLY A 249 3.54 -3.65 5.34
C GLY A 249 3.62 -3.07 6.75
N GLY A 250 2.63 -3.42 7.56
CA GLY A 250 2.47 -2.94 8.93
C GLY A 250 1.90 -4.01 9.86
N ASN A 251 2.02 -3.74 11.17
CA ASN A 251 1.38 -4.54 12.21
C ASN A 251 0.68 -3.57 13.17
N ALA A 252 -0.40 -2.99 12.65
CA ALA A 252 -1.07 -1.86 13.28
C ALA A 252 -1.85 -2.30 14.53
N ALA A 253 -1.85 -1.40 15.51
CA ALA A 253 -2.49 -1.63 16.79
C ALA A 253 -3.55 -0.56 17.10
N ALA A 254 -4.60 -0.96 17.80
CA ALA A 254 -5.59 -0.07 18.42
C ALA A 254 -5.50 -0.19 19.95
N VAL A 255 -5.69 0.94 20.65
CA VAL A 255 -5.67 1.00 22.12
C VAL A 255 -7.02 1.51 22.61
N ILE A 256 -7.60 0.80 23.58
CA ILE A 256 -8.78 1.26 24.34
C ILE A 256 -8.26 1.74 25.69
N CYS A 257 -8.17 3.06 25.83
CA CYS A 257 -7.65 3.73 27.02
C CYS A 257 -8.64 3.69 28.19
N GLU A 258 -8.16 3.93 29.41
CA GLU A 258 -8.99 3.91 30.63
C GLU A 258 -10.19 4.87 30.61
N ASP A 259 -10.10 5.97 29.85
CA ASP A 259 -11.12 7.00 29.75
C ASP A 259 -12.22 6.69 28.72
N TRP A 260 -12.03 5.66 27.88
CA TRP A 260 -13.01 5.12 26.93
C TRP A 260 -13.96 4.11 27.59
N ASN A 261 -14.60 4.53 28.69
CA ASN A 261 -15.26 3.62 29.63
C ASN A 261 -16.79 3.62 29.60
N THR A 262 -17.42 4.33 28.67
CA THR A 262 -18.88 4.27 28.51
C THR A 262 -19.29 3.11 27.61
N ASP A 263 -20.54 2.64 27.76
CA ASP A 263 -21.10 1.60 26.89
C ASP A 263 -21.11 2.00 25.42
N GLU A 264 -21.33 3.29 25.14
CA GLU A 264 -21.30 3.87 23.79
C GLU A 264 -19.89 3.82 23.21
N ASP A 265 -18.89 4.26 23.98
CA ASP A 265 -17.48 4.27 23.57
C ASP A 265 -16.99 2.86 23.23
N LEU A 266 -17.23 1.88 24.12
CA LEU A 266 -16.82 0.50 23.93
C LEU A 266 -17.50 -0.14 22.72
N THR A 267 -18.79 0.15 22.52
CA THR A 267 -19.55 -0.37 21.37
C THR A 267 -19.05 0.24 20.06
N PHE A 268 -18.84 1.56 20.03
CA PHE A 268 -18.29 2.24 18.87
C PHE A 268 -16.90 1.69 18.53
N ALA A 269 -16.00 1.63 19.51
CA ALA A 269 -14.65 1.13 19.31
C ALA A 269 -14.64 -0.32 18.79
N ALA A 270 -15.45 -1.20 19.38
CA ALA A 270 -15.61 -2.59 18.92
C ALA A 270 -16.04 -2.67 17.44
N GLN A 271 -17.05 -1.88 17.04
CA GLN A 271 -17.53 -1.84 15.65
C GLN A 271 -16.46 -1.32 14.67
N ARG A 272 -15.73 -0.25 15.05
CA ARG A 272 -14.65 0.31 14.21
C ARG A 272 -13.49 -0.67 14.07
N ILE A 273 -13.08 -1.31 15.16
CA ILE A 273 -12.02 -2.32 15.16
C ILE A 273 -12.44 -3.53 14.34
N ALA A 274 -13.65 -4.07 14.54
CA ALA A 274 -14.17 -5.18 13.73
C ALA A 274 -14.16 -4.84 12.23
N THR A 275 -14.63 -3.64 11.88
CA THR A 275 -14.65 -3.17 10.48
C THR A 275 -13.23 -3.08 9.90
N PHE A 276 -12.29 -2.38 10.57
CA PHE A 276 -10.97 -2.10 9.99
C PHE A 276 -9.90 -3.16 10.24
N SER A 277 -10.18 -4.18 11.04
CA SER A 277 -9.40 -5.41 11.05
C SER A 277 -9.77 -6.33 9.89
N ASN A 278 -11.03 -6.30 9.44
CA ASN A 278 -11.55 -7.26 8.47
C ASN A 278 -11.90 -6.68 7.09
N TYR A 279 -11.91 -5.35 6.92
CA TYR A 279 -12.14 -4.76 5.59
C TYR A 279 -11.11 -5.31 4.60
N GLN A 280 -11.59 -5.70 3.42
CA GLN A 280 -10.76 -6.39 2.43
C GLN A 280 -10.08 -7.67 2.99
N ALA A 281 -10.76 -8.39 3.87
CA ALA A 281 -10.21 -9.56 4.56
C ALA A 281 -8.87 -9.27 5.26
N GLY A 282 -8.70 -8.08 5.85
CA GLY A 282 -7.48 -7.68 6.53
C GLY A 282 -6.25 -7.52 5.62
N GLN A 283 -6.42 -7.55 4.29
CA GLN A 283 -5.34 -7.39 3.31
C GLN A 283 -4.98 -5.91 3.11
N SER A 284 -4.65 -5.23 4.20
CA SER A 284 -4.26 -3.83 4.22
C SER A 284 -3.07 -3.63 5.14
N CYS A 285 -2.10 -2.83 4.70
CA CYS A 285 -0.91 -2.50 5.48
C CYS A 285 -1.21 -1.71 6.77
N ILE A 286 -2.45 -1.22 6.91
CA ILE A 286 -2.95 -0.50 8.09
C ILE A 286 -4.16 -1.19 8.74
N ALA A 287 -4.42 -2.46 8.41
CA ALA A 287 -5.46 -3.24 9.07
C ALA A 287 -5.14 -3.38 10.57
N VAL A 288 -6.16 -3.23 11.42
CA VAL A 288 -5.98 -3.42 12.86
C VAL A 288 -5.72 -4.89 13.14
N GLN A 289 -4.52 -5.23 13.58
CA GLN A 289 -4.13 -6.62 13.88
C GLN A 289 -4.01 -6.85 15.39
N ARG A 290 -3.54 -5.84 16.15
CA ARG A 290 -3.38 -5.93 17.61
C ARG A 290 -4.33 -4.97 18.31
N VAL A 291 -5.00 -5.41 19.35
CA VAL A 291 -5.91 -4.59 20.15
C VAL A 291 -5.49 -4.69 21.61
N TYR A 292 -5.11 -3.58 22.19
CA TYR A 292 -4.73 -3.48 23.60
C TYR A 292 -5.85 -2.78 24.37
N VAL A 293 -6.38 -3.46 25.39
CA VAL A 293 -7.52 -2.98 26.15
C VAL A 293 -7.10 -2.82 27.60
N HIS A 294 -7.36 -1.63 28.16
CA HIS A 294 -7.13 -1.37 29.57
C HIS A 294 -7.84 -2.42 30.46
N GLU A 295 -7.18 -2.88 31.52
CA GLU A 295 -7.54 -4.12 32.21
C GLU A 295 -8.99 -4.22 32.69
N TRP A 296 -9.51 -3.16 33.29
CA TRP A 296 -10.88 -3.12 33.83
C TRP A 296 -11.95 -2.93 32.76
N LEU A 297 -11.57 -2.59 31.52
CA LEU A 297 -12.48 -2.49 30.37
C LEU A 297 -12.55 -3.80 29.56
N TYR A 298 -11.57 -4.69 29.73
CA TYR A 298 -11.41 -5.90 28.91
C TYR A 298 -12.67 -6.78 28.90
N ASP A 299 -13.21 -7.07 30.07
CA ASP A 299 -14.34 -8.00 30.22
C ASP A 299 -15.64 -7.44 29.62
N ALA A 300 -15.78 -6.11 29.57
CA ALA A 300 -16.89 -5.45 28.89
C ALA A 300 -16.64 -5.34 27.38
N PHE A 301 -15.40 -5.10 26.96
CA PHE A 301 -15.07 -4.84 25.56
C PHE A 301 -15.05 -6.12 24.71
N LEU A 302 -14.41 -7.20 25.18
CA LEU A 302 -14.20 -8.41 24.38
C LEU A 302 -15.51 -8.99 23.80
N PRO A 303 -16.60 -9.16 24.57
CA PRO A 303 -17.86 -9.67 24.02
C PRO A 303 -18.47 -8.75 22.95
N ARG A 304 -18.31 -7.42 23.08
CA ARG A 304 -18.79 -6.43 22.10
C ARG A 304 -18.02 -6.55 20.79
N LEU A 305 -16.70 -6.74 20.88
CA LEU A 305 -15.85 -6.96 19.72
C LEU A 305 -16.19 -8.28 19.02
N VAL A 306 -16.33 -9.37 19.76
CA VAL A 306 -16.75 -10.67 19.21
C VAL A 306 -18.07 -10.54 18.47
N ALA A 307 -19.10 -9.96 19.10
CA ALA A 307 -20.40 -9.76 18.46
C ALA A 307 -20.32 -8.87 17.21
N ALA A 308 -19.49 -7.82 17.22
CA ALA A 308 -19.28 -6.96 16.06
C ALA A 308 -18.57 -7.68 14.90
N VAL A 309 -17.66 -8.61 15.20
CA VAL A 309 -16.97 -9.44 14.21
C VAL A 309 -17.91 -10.52 13.65
N GLU A 310 -18.70 -11.18 14.49
CA GLU A 310 -19.72 -12.17 14.08
C GLU A 310 -20.78 -11.56 13.15
N ALA A 311 -21.10 -10.27 13.33
CA ALA A 311 -22.05 -9.56 12.50
C ALA A 311 -21.54 -9.30 11.07
N LEU A 312 -20.24 -9.44 10.80
CA LEU A 312 -19.67 -9.20 9.47
C LEU A 312 -20.04 -10.32 8.51
N ARG A 313 -20.64 -9.96 7.37
CA ARG A 313 -21.00 -10.93 6.34
C ARG A 313 -19.77 -11.33 5.53
N THR A 314 -19.42 -12.61 5.58
CA THR A 314 -18.39 -13.21 4.72
C THR A 314 -19.03 -13.92 3.53
N GLY A 315 -18.50 -13.74 2.31
CA GLY A 315 -19.07 -14.39 1.14
C GLY A 315 -18.63 -13.82 -0.20
N ASP A 316 -19.50 -13.95 -1.21
CA ASP A 316 -19.23 -13.48 -2.57
C ASP A 316 -18.97 -11.97 -2.56
N PRO A 317 -17.78 -11.51 -2.99
CA PRO A 317 -17.44 -10.09 -2.97
C PRO A 317 -18.28 -9.24 -3.94
N ALA A 318 -19.00 -9.86 -4.89
CA ALA A 318 -19.95 -9.15 -5.75
C ALA A 318 -21.28 -8.82 -5.05
N ASP A 319 -21.65 -9.54 -3.98
CA ASP A 319 -22.84 -9.21 -3.19
C ASP A 319 -22.62 -7.90 -2.42
N PRO A 320 -23.45 -6.85 -2.63
CA PRO A 320 -23.30 -5.56 -1.96
C PRO A 320 -23.33 -5.61 -0.42
N LEU A 321 -23.91 -6.67 0.15
CA LEU A 321 -23.99 -6.88 1.59
C LEU A 321 -22.73 -7.54 2.17
N THR A 322 -21.85 -8.13 1.37
CA THR A 322 -20.62 -8.76 1.84
C THR A 322 -19.68 -7.74 2.46
N ASP A 323 -19.24 -7.97 3.69
CA ASP A 323 -18.22 -7.20 4.43
C ASP A 323 -16.81 -7.69 4.15
N VAL A 324 -16.66 -9.03 4.08
CA VAL A 324 -15.38 -9.73 4.04
C VAL A 324 -15.39 -10.71 2.88
N GLY A 325 -14.48 -10.51 1.94
CA GLY A 325 -14.28 -11.37 0.78
C GLY A 325 -13.23 -12.45 1.04
N PRO A 326 -12.82 -13.20 0.01
CA PRO A 326 -11.68 -14.10 0.09
C PRO A 326 -10.34 -13.37 0.24
N LEU A 327 -9.31 -14.10 0.64
CA LEU A 327 -7.93 -13.70 0.45
C LEU A 327 -7.53 -13.82 -1.03
N VAL A 328 -6.43 -13.15 -1.42
CA VAL A 328 -5.99 -13.07 -2.82
C VAL A 328 -5.74 -14.44 -3.46
N SER A 329 -5.41 -15.46 -2.66
CA SER A 329 -5.24 -16.84 -3.12
C SER A 329 -5.48 -17.84 -1.99
N GLU A 330 -5.64 -19.11 -2.34
CA GLU A 330 -5.77 -20.18 -1.35
C GLU A 330 -4.48 -20.35 -0.54
N GLU A 331 -3.30 -20.17 -1.14
CA GLU A 331 -2.01 -20.24 -0.42
C GLU A 331 -1.90 -19.13 0.63
N ALA A 332 -2.41 -17.93 0.32
CA ALA A 332 -2.47 -16.84 1.31
C ALA A 332 -3.36 -17.22 2.50
N ALA A 333 -4.50 -17.87 2.24
CA ALA A 333 -5.41 -18.35 3.27
C ALA A 333 -4.83 -19.50 4.10
N GLN A 334 -4.15 -20.46 3.47
CA GLN A 334 -3.44 -21.54 4.16
C GLN A 334 -2.34 -21.01 5.08
N ARG A 335 -1.62 -19.96 4.67
CA ARG A 335 -0.62 -19.31 5.54
C ARG A 335 -1.26 -18.70 6.77
N VAL A 336 -2.39 -18.02 6.62
CA VAL A 336 -3.14 -17.43 7.74
C VAL A 336 -3.61 -18.53 8.69
N GLU A 337 -4.25 -19.58 8.17
CA GLU A 337 -4.69 -20.76 8.95
C GLU A 337 -3.52 -21.35 9.76
N ALA A 338 -2.38 -21.60 9.12
CA ALA A 338 -1.22 -22.16 9.79
C ALA A 338 -0.69 -21.28 10.96
N TRP A 339 -0.76 -19.96 10.83
CA TRP A 339 -0.33 -19.04 11.89
C TRP A 339 -1.32 -18.96 13.05
N VAL A 340 -2.62 -19.08 12.76
CA VAL A 340 -3.66 -19.18 13.80
C VAL A 340 -3.51 -20.51 14.54
N ASP A 341 -3.34 -21.63 13.84
CA ASP A 341 -3.13 -22.95 14.44
C ASP A 341 -1.88 -22.97 15.33
N GLU A 342 -0.78 -22.35 14.88
CA GLU A 342 0.45 -22.18 15.67
C GLU A 342 0.17 -21.42 16.98
N ALA A 343 -0.60 -20.33 16.92
CA ALA A 343 -0.98 -19.55 18.09
C ALA A 343 -1.85 -20.35 19.07
N VAL A 344 -2.80 -21.15 18.56
CA VAL A 344 -3.67 -22.01 19.38
C VAL A 344 -2.86 -23.09 20.08
N VAL A 345 -1.93 -23.74 19.37
CA VAL A 345 -0.99 -24.71 19.99
C VAL A 345 -0.15 -24.06 21.09
N ALA A 346 0.19 -22.77 20.94
CA ALA A 346 0.92 -21.99 21.92
C ALA A 346 0.05 -21.45 23.09
N GLY A 347 -1.25 -21.76 23.11
CA GLY A 347 -2.16 -21.42 24.21
C GLY A 347 -3.16 -20.31 23.92
N ALA A 348 -3.24 -19.81 22.68
CA ALA A 348 -4.26 -18.85 22.29
C ALA A 348 -5.66 -19.48 22.26
N THR A 349 -6.67 -18.66 22.54
CA THR A 349 -8.09 -19.01 22.40
C THR A 349 -8.64 -18.35 21.14
N ILE A 350 -9.36 -19.12 20.32
CA ILE A 350 -10.20 -18.57 19.25
C ILE A 350 -11.53 -18.16 19.87
N GLU A 351 -11.81 -16.85 19.90
CA GLU A 351 -13.07 -16.30 20.42
C GLU A 351 -14.19 -16.37 19.37
N VAL A 352 -13.83 -16.24 18.09
CA VAL A 352 -14.72 -16.41 16.92
C VAL A 352 -13.88 -16.76 15.68
N GLY A 353 -14.46 -17.48 14.72
CA GLY A 353 -13.87 -17.74 13.41
C GLY A 353 -12.98 -18.98 13.35
N GLY A 354 -11.84 -18.88 12.66
CA GLY A 354 -10.76 -19.87 12.70
C GLY A 354 -10.82 -21.02 11.68
N ARG A 355 -11.90 -21.20 10.90
CA ARG A 355 -12.01 -22.31 9.94
C ARG A 355 -12.04 -21.84 8.49
N ARG A 356 -11.01 -22.17 7.71
CA ARG A 356 -10.88 -21.78 6.31
C ARG A 356 -11.80 -22.58 5.38
N GLU A 357 -12.24 -21.94 4.29
CA GLU A 357 -12.91 -22.55 3.14
C GLU A 357 -12.29 -22.05 1.82
N GLY A 358 -11.43 -22.86 1.21
CA GLY A 358 -10.68 -22.47 0.01
C GLY A 358 -9.81 -21.23 0.27
N ALA A 359 -9.99 -20.17 -0.53
CA ALA A 359 -9.32 -18.87 -0.31
C ALA A 359 -10.02 -17.98 0.74
N THR A 360 -11.18 -18.38 1.26
CA THR A 360 -11.90 -17.60 2.28
C THR A 360 -11.43 -18.01 3.67
N TYR A 361 -10.99 -17.03 4.45
CA TYR A 361 -10.72 -17.19 5.88
C TYR A 361 -11.70 -16.30 6.66
N PRO A 362 -12.49 -16.85 7.61
CA PRO A 362 -13.48 -16.05 8.32
C PRO A 362 -12.80 -15.04 9.25
N PRO A 363 -13.42 -13.89 9.52
CA PRO A 363 -13.02 -12.97 10.58
C PRO A 363 -12.76 -13.71 11.88
N THR A 364 -11.54 -13.58 12.41
CA THR A 364 -11.06 -14.38 13.53
C THR A 364 -10.51 -13.48 14.64
N VAL A 365 -11.02 -13.63 15.85
CA VAL A 365 -10.51 -12.95 17.05
C VAL A 365 -9.77 -13.96 17.91
N LEU A 366 -8.53 -13.63 18.26
CA LEU A 366 -7.71 -14.42 19.17
C LEU A 366 -7.50 -13.68 20.48
N SER A 367 -7.55 -14.41 21.60
CA SER A 367 -7.15 -13.92 22.92
C SER A 367 -6.09 -14.83 23.53
N GLY A 368 -5.41 -14.36 24.59
CA GLY A 368 -4.38 -15.16 25.28
C GLY A 368 -3.17 -15.52 24.43
N VAL A 369 -2.92 -14.76 23.36
CA VAL A 369 -1.84 -15.06 22.41
C VAL A 369 -0.48 -14.65 23.00
N PRO A 370 0.54 -15.52 22.97
CA PRO A 370 1.90 -15.13 23.33
C PRO A 370 2.42 -13.98 22.46
N ALA A 371 3.19 -13.06 23.05
CA ALA A 371 3.67 -11.87 22.35
C ALA A 371 4.61 -12.18 21.17
N ASP A 372 5.33 -13.30 21.22
CA ASP A 372 6.25 -13.78 20.20
C ASP A 372 5.60 -14.64 19.10
N ALA A 373 4.31 -14.97 19.24
CA ALA A 373 3.58 -15.71 18.21
C ALA A 373 3.53 -14.89 16.90
N LYS A 374 3.58 -15.56 15.76
CA LYS A 374 3.63 -14.87 14.44
C LYS A 374 2.44 -13.94 14.20
N VAL A 375 1.24 -14.31 14.65
CA VAL A 375 0.03 -13.45 14.56
C VAL A 375 0.15 -12.14 15.36
N CYS A 376 1.08 -12.06 16.31
CA CYS A 376 1.42 -10.86 17.07
C CYS A 376 2.66 -10.14 16.51
N ALA A 377 3.69 -10.88 16.11
CA ALA A 377 5.00 -10.31 15.76
C ALA A 377 5.10 -9.89 14.28
N GLU A 378 4.42 -10.60 13.38
CA GLU A 378 4.53 -10.44 11.92
C GLU A 378 3.24 -9.89 11.31
N GLU A 379 3.32 -9.34 10.09
CA GLU A 379 2.13 -8.92 9.34
C GLU A 379 1.33 -10.16 8.87
N VAL A 380 0.16 -10.37 9.45
CA VAL A 380 -0.73 -11.49 9.07
C VAL A 380 -1.25 -11.27 7.65
N PHE A 381 -1.67 -10.04 7.34
CA PHE A 381 -2.29 -9.67 6.07
C PHE A 381 -3.53 -10.53 5.74
N GLY A 382 -4.36 -10.75 6.76
CA GLY A 382 -5.57 -11.56 6.73
C GLY A 382 -6.56 -11.12 7.81
N PRO A 383 -7.80 -11.65 7.83
CA PRO A 383 -8.87 -11.17 8.71
C PRO A 383 -8.73 -11.78 10.12
N VAL A 384 -7.60 -11.51 10.76
CA VAL A 384 -7.25 -12.00 12.10
C VAL A 384 -6.82 -10.82 12.95
N LEU A 385 -7.41 -10.69 14.13
CA LEU A 385 -6.95 -9.76 15.15
C LEU A 385 -6.71 -10.47 16.48
N VAL A 386 -5.74 -9.93 17.23
CA VAL A 386 -5.38 -10.36 18.57
C VAL A 386 -5.82 -9.31 19.58
N VAL A 387 -6.49 -9.73 20.64
CA VAL A 387 -6.91 -8.87 21.74
C VAL A 387 -6.12 -9.23 22.99
N ALA A 388 -5.50 -8.23 23.60
CA ALA A 388 -4.69 -8.38 24.79
C ALA A 388 -5.08 -7.37 25.87
N ARG A 389 -5.02 -7.82 27.12
CA ARG A 389 -5.24 -7.01 28.31
C ARG A 389 -3.95 -6.28 28.69
N VAL A 390 -4.04 -5.02 29.10
CA VAL A 390 -2.91 -4.22 29.61
C VAL A 390 -3.29 -3.46 30.87
N GLU A 391 -2.36 -3.36 31.82
CA GLU A 391 -2.62 -2.75 33.14
C GLU A 391 -2.80 -1.23 33.07
N THR A 392 -2.15 -0.56 32.12
CA THR A 392 -2.18 0.91 31.98
C THR A 392 -2.08 1.33 30.52
N ASP A 393 -2.53 2.54 30.20
CA ASP A 393 -2.35 3.15 28.88
C ASP A 393 -0.86 3.25 28.48
N ALA A 394 0.02 3.52 29.44
CA ALA A 394 1.46 3.55 29.21
C ALA A 394 2.01 2.17 28.78
N ALA A 395 1.54 1.09 29.42
CA ALA A 395 1.88 -0.28 29.02
C ALA A 395 1.32 -0.61 27.62
N ALA A 396 0.12 -0.11 27.30
CA ALA A 396 -0.47 -0.24 25.96
C ALA A 396 0.44 0.40 24.89
N PHE A 397 0.84 1.65 25.08
CA PHE A 397 1.72 2.34 24.13
C PHE A 397 3.11 1.69 24.03
N ALA A 398 3.65 1.15 25.12
CA ALA A 398 4.88 0.38 25.09
C ALA A 398 4.70 -0.88 24.22
N ALA A 399 3.61 -1.62 24.37
CA ALA A 399 3.30 -2.81 23.57
C ALA A 399 3.04 -2.48 22.09
N VAL A 400 2.38 -1.35 21.79
CA VAL A 400 2.22 -0.85 20.40
C VAL A 400 3.58 -0.70 19.72
N ASN A 401 4.54 -0.09 20.42
CA ASN A 401 5.89 0.18 19.93
C ASN A 401 6.82 -1.04 19.92
N ASP A 402 6.46 -2.13 20.60
CA ASP A 402 7.19 -3.40 20.56
C ASP A 402 6.85 -4.17 19.28
N SER A 403 7.28 -3.62 18.15
CA SER A 403 7.07 -4.19 16.83
C SER A 403 8.25 -3.86 15.93
N ALA A 404 8.59 -4.77 15.02
CA ALA A 404 9.53 -4.50 13.95
C ALA A 404 8.94 -3.55 12.87
N TYR A 405 7.62 -3.35 12.89
CA TYR A 405 6.89 -2.51 11.96
C TYR A 405 6.68 -1.10 12.55
N ALA A 406 6.85 -0.06 11.73
CA ALA A 406 6.73 1.37 12.11
C ALA A 406 7.66 1.89 13.22
N GLY A 407 8.55 1.07 13.79
CA GLY A 407 9.55 1.50 14.76
C GLY A 407 10.86 2.02 14.12
N CYS A 408 11.48 3.01 14.76
CA CYS A 408 12.89 3.38 14.57
C CYS A 408 13.86 2.30 15.10
N ARG A 409 13.55 1.01 14.96
CA ARG A 409 14.55 -0.04 15.15
C ARG A 409 15.32 -0.18 13.83
N PRO A 410 16.63 0.06 13.80
CA PRO A 410 17.39 -0.16 12.57
C PRO A 410 17.17 -1.60 12.14
N ALA A 411 16.73 -1.77 10.89
CA ALA A 411 16.51 -3.06 10.23
C ALA A 411 17.82 -3.87 9.99
N CYS A 412 18.83 -3.66 10.82
CA CYS A 412 20.09 -4.36 10.87
C CYS A 412 20.49 -4.54 12.34
N SER A 413 20.06 -5.64 12.96
CA SER A 413 20.91 -6.30 13.95
C SER A 413 20.86 -7.80 13.68
N PRO A 414 21.92 -8.40 13.13
CA PRO A 414 22.05 -9.84 13.15
C PRO A 414 22.37 -10.23 14.59
N THR A 415 21.54 -11.09 15.18
CA THR A 415 21.86 -12.04 16.27
C THR A 415 22.53 -11.49 17.54
N GLY A 416 21.85 -11.72 18.67
CA GLY A 416 22.29 -11.59 20.05
C GLY A 416 23.79 -11.41 20.35
N SER A 417 24.09 -10.35 21.10
CA SER A 417 24.89 -10.46 22.32
C SER A 417 24.59 -9.28 23.23
N THR A 418 24.07 -9.58 24.41
CA THR A 418 23.98 -8.66 25.53
C THR A 418 25.37 -8.53 26.15
N SER A 419 25.93 -7.32 26.17
CA SER A 419 26.98 -6.97 27.13
C SER A 419 26.80 -5.49 27.52
N PRO A 420 26.56 -5.17 28.80
CA PRO A 420 26.50 -3.79 29.26
C PRO A 420 27.92 -3.26 29.40
N SER A 421 28.26 -2.19 28.69
CA SER A 421 29.47 -1.42 28.96
C SER A 421 29.19 -0.44 30.12
N PRO A 422 30.11 -0.29 31.10
CA PRO A 422 29.89 0.51 32.30
C PRO A 422 30.03 2.01 32.03
N PRO A 423 29.54 2.89 32.93
CA PRO A 423 29.60 4.33 32.76
C PRO A 423 30.98 4.84 33.14
N THR A 424 31.64 5.57 32.23
CA THR A 424 32.78 6.43 32.58
C THR A 424 32.36 7.88 32.42
N GLY A 425 32.09 8.53 33.54
CA GLY A 425 32.09 9.99 33.62
C GLY A 425 33.50 10.53 33.88
N SER A 426 33.82 11.68 33.27
CA SER A 426 34.73 12.71 33.78
C SER A 426 34.77 13.86 32.75
N SER A 427 34.09 14.97 33.04
CA SER A 427 34.68 16.27 33.42
C SER A 427 35.34 17.08 32.29
N THR A 428 34.69 18.20 31.97
CA THR A 428 35.24 19.54 31.68
C THR A 428 36.77 19.74 31.74
N SER A 429 37.36 20.37 30.72
CA SER A 429 37.91 21.75 30.80
C SER A 429 38.66 22.15 29.51
N ALA A 430 38.85 23.47 29.40
CA ALA A 430 39.32 24.26 28.27
C ALA A 430 40.72 23.94 27.72
N GLY A 431 40.92 24.35 26.46
CA GLY A 431 42.19 24.53 25.76
C GLY A 431 41.95 25.28 24.46
#